data_AF-A0A7K4NDD4-F1
#
_entry.id   AF-A0A7K4NDD4-F1
#
_cell.length_a   1.000
_cell.length_b   1.000
_cell.length_c   1.000
_cell.angle_alpha   90.00
_cell.angle_beta   90.00
_cell.angle_gamma   90.00
#
_symmetry.space_group_name_H-M   'P 1'
#
loop_
_entity.id
_entity.type
_entity.pdbx_description
1 polymer ?
#
loop_
_entity_poly.entity_id
_entity_poly.type
_entity_poly.pdbx_seq_one_letter_code
_entity_poly.pdbx_strand_id
1 'polypeptide(L)'
;IQKSLHHSIGLMDVVELEGITDVYRLVPYNRHLLEPIKINAAEKSKKLVKVKSKTTIKGGKTQLGFHDGRTIITDINANIDDTCLLQIPEQKILDVIKFEKNSQVIVTSGMNAGRIGLINEIKQGTFTLPKRISLLIDGKTIEIPANITMVVGKEKPVIQIM
;
A
#
# COMPACT_ATOMS: atom_id res chain seq x y z
N ILE A 1 2.48 -21.62 6.06
CA ILE A 1 3.45 -21.70 7.20
C ILE A 1 4.84 -21.52 6.63
N GLN A 2 5.57 -20.52 7.13
CA GLN A 2 6.91 -20.21 6.66
C GLN A 2 7.95 -20.65 7.70
N LYS A 3 8.92 -21.46 7.28
CA LYS A 3 9.93 -22.07 8.18
C LYS A 3 11.35 -21.52 7.98
N SER A 4 11.59 -20.76 6.91
CA SER A 4 12.90 -20.22 6.59
C SER A 4 13.15 -18.89 7.30
N LEU A 5 14.31 -18.77 7.94
CA LEU A 5 14.80 -17.53 8.55
C LEU A 5 15.09 -16.42 7.52
N HIS A 6 15.33 -16.80 6.25
CA HIS A 6 15.62 -15.85 5.18
C HIS A 6 14.37 -15.34 4.47
N HIS A 7 13.18 -15.69 4.96
CA HIS A 7 11.96 -15.13 4.42
C HIS A 7 11.86 -13.66 4.77
N SER A 8 11.87 -12.81 3.75
CA SER A 8 11.68 -11.38 3.91
C SER A 8 10.23 -11.08 4.29
N ILE A 9 10.03 -10.28 5.34
CA ILE A 9 8.74 -9.68 5.66
C ILE A 9 8.79 -8.22 5.23
N GLY A 10 7.77 -7.78 4.51
CA GLY A 10 7.69 -6.47 3.90
C GLY A 10 6.56 -5.60 4.42
N LEU A 11 6.36 -4.50 3.70
CA LEU A 11 5.34 -3.51 3.97
C LEU A 11 3.92 -4.11 3.83
N MET A 12 3.04 -3.80 4.78
CA MET A 12 1.67 -4.31 4.89
C MET A 12 1.53 -5.83 5.05
N ASP A 13 2.62 -6.56 5.31
CA ASP A 13 2.53 -8.00 5.57
C ASP A 13 1.83 -8.29 6.90
N VAL A 14 1.06 -9.37 6.90
CA VAL A 14 0.36 -9.88 8.09
C VAL A 14 1.12 -11.08 8.62
N VAL A 15 1.45 -11.06 9.90
CA VAL A 15 2.21 -12.08 10.61
C VAL A 15 1.31 -12.69 11.69
N GLU A 16 1.15 -14.00 11.62
CA GLU A 16 0.47 -14.82 12.63
C GLU A 16 1.52 -15.74 13.27
N LEU A 17 1.54 -15.82 14.61
CA LEU A 17 2.43 -16.68 15.36
C LEU A 17 1.65 -17.89 15.86
N GLU A 18 2.19 -19.09 15.64
CA GLU A 18 1.59 -20.32 16.14
C GLU A 18 1.59 -20.32 17.67
N GLY A 19 0.43 -20.62 18.27
CA GLY A 19 0.25 -20.60 19.73
C GLY A 19 -0.15 -19.26 20.33
N ILE A 20 -0.28 -18.20 19.54
CA ILE A 20 -0.77 -16.88 19.98
C ILE A 20 -1.97 -16.48 19.12
N THR A 21 -3.01 -15.91 19.74
CA THR A 21 -4.19 -15.40 19.02
C THR A 21 -3.96 -14.05 18.35
N ASP A 22 -2.81 -13.44 18.62
CA ASP A 22 -2.48 -12.09 18.18
C ASP A 22 -1.99 -12.11 16.75
N VAL A 23 -2.55 -11.19 15.96
CA VAL A 23 -2.21 -10.98 14.56
C VAL A 23 -1.54 -9.63 14.44
N TYR A 24 -0.41 -9.59 13.74
CA TYR A 24 0.35 -8.37 13.55
C TYR A 24 0.36 -7.95 12.09
N ARG A 25 0.35 -6.64 11.82
CA ARG A 25 0.60 -6.08 10.49
C ARG A 25 1.82 -5.19 10.54
N LEU A 26 2.72 -5.33 9.57
CA LEU A 26 3.86 -4.43 9.46
C LEU A 26 3.46 -3.16 8.72
N VAL A 27 3.54 -2.03 9.42
CA VAL A 27 3.23 -0.70 8.89
C VAL A 27 4.39 0.25 9.13
N PRO A 28 4.59 1.28 8.31
CA PRO A 28 5.56 2.31 8.63
C PRO A 28 4.97 3.15 9.76
N TYR A 29 5.75 3.38 10.83
CA TYR A 29 5.30 4.12 12.00
C TYR A 29 6.49 4.85 12.64
N ASN A 30 6.28 6.08 13.12
CA ASN A 30 7.31 6.85 13.84
C ASN A 30 8.71 6.87 13.21
N ARG A 31 8.80 7.01 11.87
CA ARG A 31 10.05 6.97 11.07
C ARG A 31 10.69 5.58 10.92
N HIS A 32 10.15 4.55 11.56
CA HIS A 32 10.49 3.17 11.26
C HIS A 32 9.76 2.73 9.99
N LEU A 33 10.46 1.96 9.15
CA LEU A 33 9.91 1.45 7.89
C LEU A 33 8.89 0.34 8.12
N LEU A 34 9.10 -0.48 9.15
CA LEU A 34 8.29 -1.65 9.47
C LEU A 34 8.18 -1.79 10.99
N GLU A 35 7.01 -1.46 11.51
CA GLU A 35 6.64 -1.62 12.90
C GLU A 35 5.43 -2.56 12.99
N PRO A 36 5.45 -3.60 13.83
CA PRO A 36 4.31 -4.50 13.99
C PRO A 36 3.21 -3.83 14.82
N ILE A 37 2.04 -3.63 14.23
CA ILE A 37 0.82 -3.24 14.95
C ILE A 37 -0.09 -4.44 15.16
N LYS A 38 -0.75 -4.52 16.32
CA LYS A 38 -1.74 -5.57 16.59
C LYS A 38 -3.04 -5.24 15.86
N ILE A 39 -3.53 -6.16 15.04
CA ILE A 39 -4.77 -6.02 14.26
C ILE A 39 -5.83 -7.02 14.70
N ASN A 40 -7.09 -6.73 14.37
CA ASN A 40 -8.19 -7.66 14.58
C ASN A 40 -8.08 -8.87 13.63
N ALA A 41 -8.44 -10.07 14.12
CA ALA A 41 -8.48 -11.30 13.33
C ALA A 41 -9.38 -11.20 12.07
N ALA A 42 -10.39 -10.33 12.07
CA ALA A 42 -11.23 -10.09 10.88
C ALA A 42 -10.46 -9.45 9.70
N GLU A 43 -9.36 -8.74 9.99
CA GLU A 43 -8.52 -8.09 8.97
C GLU A 43 -7.34 -8.93 8.52
N LYS A 44 -7.10 -10.09 9.13
CA LYS A 44 -5.92 -10.93 8.83
C LYS A 44 -5.89 -11.41 7.37
N SER A 45 -7.07 -11.61 6.79
CA SER A 45 -7.22 -12.01 5.39
C SER A 45 -7.15 -10.83 4.43
N LYS A 46 -6.88 -9.61 4.88
CA LYS A 46 -6.84 -8.39 4.05
C LYS A 46 -5.47 -7.75 4.06
N LYS A 47 -4.96 -7.45 2.87
CA LYS A 47 -3.69 -6.74 2.66
C LYS A 47 -3.84 -5.66 1.61
N LEU A 48 -3.30 -4.47 1.88
CA LEU A 48 -3.16 -3.43 0.89
C LEU A 48 -1.89 -3.66 0.07
N VAL A 49 -2.02 -3.60 -1.24
CA VAL A 49 -0.89 -3.68 -2.16
C VAL A 49 -0.91 -2.57 -3.19
N LYS A 50 0.18 -1.81 -3.26
CA LYS A 50 0.34 -0.77 -4.28
C LYS A 50 0.71 -1.37 -5.64
N VAL A 51 0.04 -0.92 -6.69
CA VAL A 51 0.34 -1.25 -8.09
C VAL A 51 1.61 -0.50 -8.52
N LYS A 52 2.63 -1.27 -8.92
CA LYS A 52 3.93 -0.75 -9.39
C LYS A 52 4.06 -0.83 -10.90
N SER A 53 3.48 -1.83 -11.54
CA SER A 53 3.51 -2.00 -12.99
C SER A 53 2.16 -2.50 -13.52
N LYS A 54 1.86 -2.11 -14.76
CA LYS A 54 0.69 -2.54 -15.52
C LYS A 54 1.15 -2.88 -16.93
N THR A 55 0.92 -4.11 -17.36
CA THR A 55 1.32 -4.60 -18.69
C THR A 55 0.17 -5.33 -19.33
N THR A 56 -0.10 -5.06 -20.61
CA THR A 56 -1.06 -5.85 -21.39
C THR A 56 -0.36 -7.08 -21.95
N ILE A 57 -0.90 -8.26 -21.67
CA ILE A 57 -0.35 -9.54 -22.13
C ILE A 57 -1.08 -10.04 -23.38
N LYS A 58 -0.53 -11.09 -24.00
CA LYS A 58 -1.16 -11.78 -25.14
C LYS A 58 -2.58 -12.21 -24.76
N GLY A 59 -3.54 -11.95 -25.64
CA GLY A 59 -4.97 -12.19 -25.38
C GLY A 59 -5.71 -11.00 -24.76
N GLY A 60 -5.11 -9.80 -24.74
CA GLY A 60 -5.79 -8.55 -24.34
C GLY A 60 -6.01 -8.39 -22.83
N LYS A 61 -5.52 -9.33 -22.02
CA LYS A 61 -5.64 -9.29 -20.55
C LYS A 61 -4.62 -8.33 -19.95
N THR A 62 -4.96 -7.75 -18.79
CA THR A 62 -4.05 -6.89 -18.05
C THR A 62 -3.35 -7.68 -16.95
N GLN A 63 -2.04 -7.45 -16.81
CA GLN A 63 -1.21 -7.97 -15.74
C GLN A 63 -0.79 -6.82 -14.82
N LEU A 64 -1.10 -6.93 -13.53
CA LEU A 64 -0.73 -5.97 -12.50
C LEU A 64 0.41 -6.53 -11.65
N GLY A 65 1.52 -5.81 -11.57
CA GLY A 65 2.63 -6.10 -10.67
C GLY A 65 2.58 -5.21 -9.43
N PHE A 66 2.71 -5.81 -8.26
CA PHE A 66 2.60 -5.14 -6.97
C PHE A 66 3.95 -4.89 -6.30
N HIS A 67 3.96 -4.01 -5.30
CA HIS A 67 5.18 -3.66 -4.54
C HIS A 67 5.79 -4.83 -3.75
N ASP A 68 5.01 -5.85 -3.41
CA ASP A 68 5.45 -7.06 -2.68
C ASP A 68 5.94 -8.18 -3.63
N GLY A 69 6.11 -7.87 -4.92
CA GLY A 69 6.58 -8.82 -5.93
C GLY A 69 5.48 -9.74 -6.49
N ARG A 70 4.25 -9.68 -5.95
CA ARG A 70 3.13 -10.45 -6.51
C ARG A 70 2.70 -9.89 -7.84
N THR A 71 2.11 -10.77 -8.66
CA THR A 71 1.56 -10.40 -9.96
C THR A 71 0.21 -11.07 -10.16
N ILE A 72 -0.81 -10.30 -10.56
CA ILE A 72 -2.17 -10.81 -10.78
C ILE A 72 -2.60 -10.43 -12.20
N ILE A 73 -3.14 -11.41 -12.92
CA ILE A 73 -3.79 -11.19 -14.21
C ILE A 73 -5.27 -10.91 -13.92
N THR A 74 -5.74 -9.74 -14.33
CA THR A 74 -7.10 -9.29 -14.06
C THR A 74 -7.58 -8.37 -15.17
N ASP A 75 -8.90 -8.31 -15.35
CA ASP A 75 -9.56 -7.34 -16.22
C ASP A 75 -9.99 -6.08 -15.44
N ILE A 76 -9.73 -6.03 -14.13
CA ILE A 76 -10.01 -4.88 -13.28
C ILE A 76 -9.14 -3.70 -13.70
N ASN A 77 -9.77 -2.54 -13.85
CA ASN A 77 -9.08 -1.31 -14.21
C ASN A 77 -8.42 -0.66 -12.98
N ALA A 78 -7.13 -0.96 -12.78
CA ALA A 78 -6.25 -0.27 -11.85
C ALA A 78 -5.11 0.43 -12.61
N ASN A 79 -4.61 1.54 -12.08
CA ASN A 79 -3.49 2.29 -12.64
C ASN A 79 -2.26 2.21 -11.73
N ILE A 80 -1.12 2.66 -12.25
CA ILE A 80 0.11 2.79 -11.47
C ILE A 80 -0.14 3.81 -10.33
N ASP A 81 0.37 3.49 -9.14
CA ASP A 81 0.14 4.17 -7.86
C ASP A 81 -1.19 3.88 -7.15
N ASP A 82 -2.16 3.25 -7.82
CA ASP A 82 -3.38 2.78 -7.14
C ASP A 82 -3.03 1.67 -6.14
N THR A 83 -3.88 1.49 -5.13
CA THR A 83 -3.72 0.45 -4.12
C THR A 83 -4.89 -0.51 -4.16
N CYS A 84 -4.61 -1.79 -4.33
CA CYS A 84 -5.62 -2.84 -4.31
C CYS A 84 -5.73 -3.42 -2.91
N LEU A 85 -6.95 -3.65 -2.46
CA LEU A 85 -7.23 -4.48 -1.30
C LEU A 85 -7.27 -5.94 -1.76
N LEU A 86 -6.29 -6.72 -1.36
CA LEU A 86 -6.22 -8.16 -1.64
C LEU A 86 -6.75 -8.99 -0.48
N GLN A 87 -7.47 -10.04 -0.83
CA GLN A 87 -7.74 -11.15 0.06
C GLN A 87 -6.55 -12.13 0.08
N ILE A 88 -6.07 -12.50 1.26
CA ILE A 88 -5.02 -13.50 1.49
C ILE A 88 -5.65 -14.64 2.30
N PRO A 89 -5.42 -15.92 1.96
CA PRO A 89 -4.44 -16.44 0.99
C PRO A 89 -4.92 -16.51 -0.47
N GLU A 90 -6.19 -16.22 -0.77
CA GLU A 90 -6.80 -16.46 -2.09
C GLU A 90 -6.27 -15.55 -3.22
N GLN A 91 -5.56 -14.47 -2.89
CA GLN A 91 -5.00 -13.47 -3.81
C GLN A 91 -6.05 -12.83 -4.74
N LYS A 92 -7.28 -12.66 -4.26
CA LYS A 92 -8.35 -11.98 -4.99
C LYS A 92 -8.36 -10.49 -4.70
N ILE A 93 -8.59 -9.67 -5.72
CA ILE A 93 -8.78 -8.21 -5.56
C ILE A 93 -10.21 -7.99 -5.09
N LEU A 94 -10.36 -7.45 -3.88
CA LEU A 94 -11.65 -7.09 -3.28
C LEU A 94 -12.06 -5.67 -3.66
N ASP A 95 -11.10 -4.74 -3.66
CA ASP A 95 -11.35 -3.34 -3.94
C ASP A 95 -10.11 -2.66 -4.53
N VAL A 96 -10.30 -1.56 -5.24
CA VAL A 96 -9.24 -0.73 -5.83
C VAL A 96 -9.40 0.71 -5.37
N ILE A 97 -8.43 1.16 -4.58
CA ILE A 97 -8.35 2.51 -4.05
C ILE A 97 -7.52 3.36 -5.00
N LYS A 98 -8.17 4.34 -5.63
CA LYS A 98 -7.55 5.22 -6.62
C LYS A 98 -6.61 6.24 -5.97
N PHE A 99 -5.47 6.46 -6.64
CA PHE A 99 -4.56 7.55 -6.35
C PHE A 99 -5.08 8.85 -6.97
N GLU A 100 -5.93 9.56 -6.23
CA GLU A 100 -6.56 10.80 -6.68
C GLU A 100 -6.53 11.89 -5.60
N LYS A 101 -6.92 13.10 -5.97
CA LYS A 101 -7.06 14.21 -5.03
C LYS A 101 -8.08 13.84 -3.94
N ASN A 102 -7.80 14.25 -2.71
CA ASN A 102 -8.52 13.91 -1.49
C ASN A 102 -8.43 12.44 -1.05
N SER A 103 -7.63 11.60 -1.70
CA SER A 103 -7.32 10.28 -1.15
C SER A 103 -6.35 10.39 0.03
N GLN A 104 -6.54 9.53 1.02
CA GLN A 104 -5.66 9.38 2.17
C GLN A 104 -4.50 8.46 1.83
N VAL A 105 -3.29 8.92 2.09
CA VAL A 105 -2.07 8.16 1.86
C VAL A 105 -1.23 8.03 3.12
N ILE A 106 -0.51 6.92 3.21
CA ILE A 106 0.57 6.74 4.17
C ILE A 106 1.91 6.93 3.45
N VAL A 107 2.83 7.65 4.10
CA VAL A 107 4.20 7.78 3.63
C VAL A 107 4.98 6.54 4.04
N THR A 108 5.55 5.83 3.07
CA THR A 108 6.20 4.54 3.31
C THR A 108 7.69 4.65 3.56
N SER A 109 8.33 5.77 3.18
CA SER A 109 9.77 5.98 3.33
C SER A 109 10.13 7.46 3.46
N GLY A 110 11.34 7.75 3.92
CA GLY A 110 11.87 9.10 4.13
C GLY A 110 11.57 9.69 5.51
N MET A 111 11.86 10.97 5.68
CA MET A 111 11.76 11.66 6.99
C MET A 111 10.34 11.67 7.58
N ASN A 112 9.32 11.56 6.71
CA ASN A 112 7.91 11.53 7.08
C ASN A 112 7.31 10.11 7.10
N ALA A 113 8.12 9.05 7.06
CA ALA A 113 7.63 7.67 7.07
C ALA A 113 6.69 7.40 8.25
N GLY A 114 5.56 6.76 7.96
CA GLY A 114 4.49 6.45 8.90
C GLY A 114 3.48 7.57 9.14
N ARG A 115 3.70 8.76 8.56
CA ARG A 115 2.70 9.83 8.61
C ARG A 115 1.61 9.58 7.58
N ILE A 116 0.38 9.90 7.98
CA ILE A 116 -0.80 9.82 7.13
C ILE A 116 -1.20 11.24 6.74
N GLY A 117 -1.55 11.44 5.48
CA GLY A 117 -1.98 12.73 4.97
C GLY A 117 -2.99 12.60 3.84
N LEU A 118 -3.66 13.71 3.54
CA LEU A 118 -4.59 13.81 2.41
C LEU A 118 -3.87 14.41 1.20
N ILE A 119 -4.10 13.85 0.02
CA ILE A 119 -3.59 14.41 -1.23
C ILE A 119 -4.34 15.70 -1.55
N ASN A 120 -3.66 16.84 -1.49
CA ASN A 120 -4.21 18.13 -1.90
C ASN A 120 -4.03 18.37 -3.41
N GLU A 121 -2.84 18.04 -3.92
CA GLU A 121 -2.49 18.27 -5.33
C GLU A 121 -1.55 17.17 -5.83
N ILE A 122 -1.75 16.76 -7.08
CA ILE A 122 -0.87 15.82 -7.78
C ILE A 122 -0.18 16.57 -8.91
N LYS A 123 1.15 16.73 -8.79
CA LYS A 123 1.99 17.30 -9.84
C LYS A 123 2.53 16.17 -10.69
N GLN A 124 2.11 16.15 -11.96
CA GLN A 124 2.58 15.15 -12.92
C GLN A 124 4.11 15.27 -13.07
N GLY A 125 4.77 14.11 -13.09
CA GLY A 125 6.21 14.05 -13.30
C GLY A 125 6.58 14.50 -14.71
N THR A 126 7.77 15.05 -14.85
CA THR A 126 8.40 15.30 -16.16
C THR A 126 9.46 14.22 -16.42
N PHE A 127 10.10 14.24 -17.59
CA PHE A 127 11.19 13.31 -17.91
C PHE A 127 12.32 13.33 -16.84
N THR A 128 12.57 14.50 -16.25
CA THR A 128 13.63 14.71 -15.25
C THR A 128 13.14 14.55 -13.81
N LEU A 129 11.87 14.87 -13.52
CA LEU A 129 11.35 14.89 -12.16
C LEU A 129 10.27 13.82 -11.96
N PRO A 130 10.39 12.98 -10.92
CA PRO A 130 9.35 12.02 -10.60
C PRO A 130 8.05 12.73 -10.22
N LYS A 131 6.92 12.04 -10.39
CA LYS A 131 5.60 12.50 -9.95
C LYS A 131 5.64 12.88 -8.47
N ARG A 132 5.16 14.08 -8.13
CA ARG A 132 5.13 14.60 -6.75
C ARG A 132 3.70 14.86 -6.32
N ILE A 133 3.47 14.79 -5.02
CA ILE A 133 2.20 15.11 -4.40
C ILE A 133 2.39 16.09 -3.26
N SER A 134 1.45 17.02 -3.15
CA SER A 134 1.31 17.90 -2.01
C SER A 134 0.37 17.22 -1.01
N LEU A 135 0.90 16.83 0.14
CA LEU A 135 0.15 16.21 1.23
C LEU A 135 -0.15 17.22 2.32
N LEU A 136 -1.40 17.21 2.81
CA LEU A 136 -1.77 17.90 4.03
C LEU A 136 -1.59 16.93 5.21
N ILE A 137 -0.63 17.22 6.09
CA ILE A 137 -0.33 16.46 7.30
C ILE A 137 -0.34 17.44 8.47
N ASP A 138 -1.20 17.22 9.47
CA ASP A 138 -1.31 18.06 10.68
C ASP A 138 -1.46 19.57 10.38
N GLY A 139 -2.21 19.91 9.33
CA GLY A 139 -2.42 21.29 8.88
C GLY A 139 -1.24 21.92 8.12
N LYS A 140 -0.15 21.18 7.89
CA LYS A 140 1.00 21.62 7.09
C LYS A 140 0.99 20.92 5.74
N THR A 141 1.25 21.69 4.68
CA THR A 141 1.43 21.14 3.34
C THR A 141 2.88 20.74 3.14
N ILE A 142 3.12 19.46 2.82
CA ILE A 142 4.44 18.90 2.56
C ILE A 142 4.44 18.27 1.18
N GLU A 143 5.50 18.51 0.41
CA GLU A 143 5.61 17.98 -0.94
C GLU A 143 6.53 16.74 -0.99
N ILE A 144 5.97 15.59 -1.39
CA ILE A 144 6.64 14.29 -1.33
C ILE A 144 6.54 13.60 -2.71
N PRO A 145 7.56 12.85 -3.15
CA PRO A 145 7.45 11.98 -4.33
C PRO A 145 6.34 10.93 -4.17
N ALA A 146 5.52 10.73 -5.21
CA ALA A 146 4.38 9.80 -5.18
C ALA A 146 4.81 8.33 -4.98
N ASN A 147 6.02 7.97 -5.43
CA ASN A 147 6.53 6.61 -5.33
C ASN A 147 6.71 6.12 -3.88
N ILE A 148 7.02 7.01 -2.93
CA ILE A 148 7.20 6.69 -1.50
C ILE A 148 5.92 6.87 -0.68
N THR A 149 4.76 6.80 -1.35
CA THR A 149 3.45 6.88 -0.70
C THR A 149 2.56 5.73 -1.16
N MET A 150 1.64 5.30 -0.30
CA MET A 150 0.66 4.27 -0.60
C MET A 150 -0.73 4.77 -0.20
N VAL A 151 -1.73 4.54 -1.05
CA VAL A 151 -3.11 4.95 -0.77
C VAL A 151 -3.73 3.96 0.21
N VAL A 152 -4.32 4.47 1.28
CA VAL A 152 -4.91 3.65 2.33
C VAL A 152 -6.43 3.77 2.38
N GLY A 153 -7.00 4.79 1.74
CA GLY A 153 -8.43 5.00 1.63
C GLY A 153 -8.77 6.35 1.01
N LYS A 154 -10.06 6.69 0.96
CA LYS A 154 -10.52 8.03 0.56
C LYS A 154 -10.59 8.96 1.76
N GLU A 155 -11.56 8.75 2.64
CA GLU A 155 -11.75 9.56 3.86
C GLU A 155 -11.18 8.90 5.11
N LYS A 156 -11.21 7.57 5.15
CA LYS A 156 -10.68 6.75 6.25
C LYS A 156 -9.86 5.59 5.70
N PRO A 157 -8.86 5.10 6.45
CA PRO A 157 -8.14 3.90 6.07
C PRO A 157 -9.10 2.72 5.97
N VAL A 158 -8.99 1.94 4.89
CA VAL A 158 -9.81 0.75 4.64
C VAL A 158 -9.47 -0.39 5.60
N ILE A 159 -8.27 -0.33 6.18
CA ILE A 159 -7.73 -1.30 7.14
C ILE A 159 -7.01 -0.59 8.28
N GLN A 160 -6.87 -1.27 9.41
CA GLN A 160 -6.15 -0.76 10.57
C GLN A 160 -4.66 -0.60 10.25
N ILE A 161 -4.17 0.64 10.33
CA ILE A 161 -2.78 1.02 10.04
C ILE A 161 -2.12 1.82 11.16
N MET A 162 -2.86 2.04 12.26
CA MET A 162 -2.43 2.69 13.49
C MET A 162 -3.30 2.22 14.66
#